data_AF-A0A974HFS4-F1
#
_entry.id   AF-A0A974HFS4-F1
#
_cell.length_a   1.000
_cell.length_b   1.000
_cell.length_c   1.000
_cell.angle_alpha   90.00
_cell.angle_beta   90.00
_cell.angle_gamma   90.00
#
_symmetry.space_group_name_H-M   'P 1'
#
loop_
_entity.id
_entity.type
_entity.pdbx_description
1 polymer ?
#
loop_
_entity_poly.entity_id
_entity_poly.type
_entity_poly.pdbx_seq_one_letter_code
_entity_poly.pdbx_strand_id
1 'polypeptide(L)'
;MIYSIFNIPIPKYPSTALLCKKPDTLTSNQFQLFLLIMTAAKQTIAKAWKTKHISIEVTKGKIDWIMVQEKMSSIILDTHQKYLLVWTPWIEYRFGTNYPITFLII
;
A
#
# COMPACT_ATOMS: atom_id res chain seq x y z
N MET A 1 13.15 5.26 19.01
CA MET A 1 11.74 5.41 19.46
C MET A 1 10.73 5.27 18.31
N ILE A 2 10.95 5.89 17.14
CA ILE A 2 10.05 5.78 15.97
C ILE A 2 10.00 4.34 15.40
N TYR A 3 11.14 3.67 15.28
CA TYR A 3 11.24 2.31 14.73
C TYR A 3 10.48 1.23 15.52
N SER A 4 10.26 1.41 16.83
CA SER A 4 9.58 0.37 17.62
C SER A 4 8.08 0.29 17.33
N ILE A 5 7.44 1.38 16.88
CA ILE A 5 6.00 1.38 16.58
C ILE A 5 5.70 0.58 15.31
N PHE A 6 6.59 0.62 14.31
CA PHE A 6 6.45 -0.16 13.07
C PHE A 6 6.69 -1.66 13.25
N ASN A 7 7.33 -2.05 14.36
CA ASN A 7 7.64 -3.45 14.67
C ASN A 7 6.67 -4.08 15.67
N ILE A 8 5.75 -3.29 16.26
CA ILE A 8 4.74 -3.82 17.19
C ILE A 8 3.49 -4.19 16.37
N PRO A 9 3.05 -5.45 16.39
CA PRO A 9 1.81 -5.84 15.75
C PRO A 9 0.64 -5.17 16.50
N ILE A 10 0.10 -4.11 15.91
CA ILE A 10 -1.10 -3.45 16.43
C ILE A 10 -2.29 -4.36 16.09
N PRO A 11 -3.00 -4.90 17.10
CA PRO A 11 -4.11 -5.81 16.84
C PRO A 11 -5.22 -5.08 16.08
N LYS A 12 -5.70 -5.70 15.00
CA LYS A 12 -6.72 -5.16 14.08
C LYS A 12 -8.14 -5.26 14.69
N TYR A 13 -8.36 -4.73 15.89
CA TYR A 13 -9.70 -4.65 16.43
C TYR A 13 -10.45 -3.45 15.81
N PRO A 14 -11.71 -3.62 15.36
CA PRO A 14 -12.51 -2.53 14.81
C PRO A 14 -12.60 -1.33 15.78
N SER A 15 -12.66 -1.58 17.08
CA SER A 15 -12.66 -0.54 18.12
C SER A 15 -11.35 0.27 18.15
N THR A 16 -10.20 -0.36 17.94
CA THR A 16 -8.90 0.31 17.84
C THR A 16 -8.79 1.14 16.55
N ALA A 17 -9.27 0.60 15.43
CA ALA A 17 -9.17 1.24 14.12
C ALA A 17 -10.18 2.40 13.93
N LEU A 18 -11.42 2.22 14.41
CA LEU A 18 -12.52 3.18 14.21
C LEU A 18 -12.63 4.18 15.35
N LEU A 19 -12.50 3.74 16.60
CA LEU A 19 -12.70 4.59 17.79
C LEU A 19 -11.39 5.15 18.33
N CYS A 20 -10.26 4.90 17.65
CA CYS A 20 -8.92 5.31 18.09
C CYS A 20 -8.64 4.89 19.55
N LYS A 21 -9.18 3.75 19.99
CA LYS A 21 -8.93 3.25 21.35
C LYS A 21 -7.44 2.95 21.50
N LYS A 22 -6.81 3.43 22.57
CA LYS A 22 -5.40 3.16 22.85
C LYS A 22 -5.15 1.65 22.93
N PRO A 23 -4.25 1.08 22.11
CA PRO A 23 -3.82 -0.30 22.28
C PRO A 23 -3.09 -0.46 23.61
N ASP A 24 -3.37 -1.54 24.33
CA ASP A 24 -2.70 -1.86 25.61
C ASP A 24 -1.18 -2.06 25.42
N THR A 25 -0.76 -2.38 24.19
CA THR A 25 0.63 -2.62 23.78
C THR A 25 1.44 -1.34 23.58
N LEU A 26 0.82 -0.16 23.57
CA LEU A 26 1.51 1.12 23.34
C LEU A 26 1.60 1.94 24.63
N THR A 27 2.81 2.45 24.92
CA THR A 27 2.99 3.49 25.94
C THR A 27 2.28 4.80 25.53
N SER A 28 2.06 5.72 26.47
CA SER A 28 1.36 6.98 26.20
C SER A 28 2.01 7.78 25.07
N ASN A 29 3.35 7.89 25.09
CA ASN A 29 4.11 8.65 24.08
C ASN A 29 4.08 7.98 22.70
N GLN A 30 4.12 6.65 22.65
CA GLN A 30 4.00 5.90 21.40
C GLN A 30 2.58 6.02 20.81
N PHE A 31 1.56 6.03 21.67
CA PHE A 31 0.18 6.21 21.23
C PHE A 31 -0.08 7.63 20.68
N GLN A 32 0.53 8.66 21.28
CA GLN A 32 0.49 10.02 20.72
C GLN A 32 1.12 10.09 19.32
N LEU A 33 2.31 9.49 19.14
CA LEU A 33 2.95 9.42 17.83
C LEU A 33 2.08 8.66 16.82
N PHE A 34 1.49 7.53 17.23
CA PHE A 34 0.56 6.75 16.42
C PHE A 34 -0.66 7.57 15.98
N LEU A 35 -1.29 8.33 16.89
CA LEU A 35 -2.41 9.20 16.56
C LEU A 35 -2.02 10.29 15.56
N LEU A 36 -0.84 10.90 15.70
CA LEU A 36 -0.34 11.90 14.76
C LEU A 36 -0.14 11.32 13.36
N ILE A 37 0.49 10.14 13.27
CA ILE A 37 0.70 9.43 12.00
C ILE A 37 -0.65 9.07 11.35
N MET A 38 -1.57 8.49 12.12
CA MET A 38 -2.90 8.11 11.63
C MET A 38 -3.72 9.32 11.19
N THR A 39 -3.62 10.44 11.90
CA THR A 39 -4.30 11.69 11.55
C THR A 39 -3.74 12.27 10.26
N ALA A 40 -2.41 12.31 10.11
CA ALA A 40 -1.77 12.77 8.89
C ALA A 40 -2.13 11.89 7.69
N ALA A 41 -2.21 10.57 7.88
CA ALA A 41 -2.66 9.63 6.84
C ALA A 41 -4.13 9.87 6.47
N LYS A 42 -5.03 9.97 7.46
CA LYS A 42 -6.46 10.27 7.24
C LYS A 42 -6.65 11.60 6.51
N GLN A 43 -5.92 12.65 6.91
CA GLN A 43 -5.97 13.95 6.26
C GLN A 43 -5.43 13.90 4.83
N THR A 44 -4.35 13.16 4.59
CA THR A 44 -3.80 12.95 3.24
C THR A 44 -4.80 12.23 2.34
N ILE A 45 -5.44 11.17 2.83
CA ILE A 45 -6.50 10.44 2.10
C ILE A 45 -7.71 11.34 1.85
N ALA A 46 -8.19 12.04 2.88
CA ALA A 46 -9.33 12.95 2.74
C ALA A 46 -9.04 14.12 1.79
N LYS A 47 -7.81 14.65 1.81
CA LYS A 47 -7.36 15.70 0.88
C LYS A 47 -7.26 15.16 -0.54
N ALA A 48 -6.71 13.96 -0.72
CA ALA A 48 -6.67 13.26 -2.01
C ALA A 48 -8.07 12.97 -2.56
N TRP A 49 -9.04 12.65 -1.69
CA TRP A 49 -10.44 12.51 -2.06
C TRP A 49 -11.13 13.84 -2.41
N LYS A 50 -10.71 14.97 -1.82
CA LYS A 50 -11.27 16.30 -2.12
C LYS A 50 -10.68 16.95 -3.38
N THR A 51 -9.46 16.61 -3.76
CA THR A 51 -8.88 17.03 -5.05
C THR A 51 -9.56 16.29 -6.19
N LYS A 52 -9.91 16.99 -7.30
CA LYS A 52 -10.53 16.44 -8.53
C LYS A 52 -10.17 14.96 -8.68
N HIS A 53 -11.17 14.09 -8.49
CA HIS A 53 -11.01 12.66 -8.59
C HIS A 53 -10.21 12.35 -9.84
N ILE A 54 -8.95 11.94 -9.69
CA ILE A 54 -8.27 11.22 -10.77
C ILE A 54 -9.19 10.03 -10.99
N SER A 55 -9.79 9.95 -12.18
CA SER A 55 -10.75 8.88 -12.43
C SER A 55 -10.07 7.54 -12.19
N ILE A 56 -10.85 6.54 -11.81
CA ILE A 56 -10.32 5.20 -11.56
C ILE A 56 -9.59 4.70 -12.81
N GLU A 57 -10.06 5.07 -13.99
CA GLU A 57 -9.44 4.78 -15.30
C GLU A 57 -8.07 5.46 -15.44
N VAL A 58 -7.96 6.75 -15.11
CA VAL A 58 -6.67 7.47 -15.16
C VAL A 58 -5.69 6.89 -14.14
N THR A 59 -6.18 6.50 -12.96
CA THR A 59 -5.35 5.87 -11.92
C THR A 59 -4.84 4.50 -12.38
N LYS A 60 -5.72 3.66 -12.94
CA LYS A 60 -5.35 2.37 -13.54
C LYS A 60 -4.28 2.54 -14.62
N GLY A 61 -4.48 3.49 -15.54
CA GLY A 61 -3.51 3.77 -16.60
C GLY A 61 -2.13 4.20 -16.07
N LYS A 62 -2.09 5.00 -14.99
CA LYS A 62 -0.83 5.38 -14.34
C LYS A 62 -0.14 4.18 -13.69
N ILE A 63 -0.89 3.32 -13.00
CA ILE A 63 -0.33 2.14 -12.35
C ILE A 63 0.19 1.15 -13.41
N ASP A 64 -0.55 0.94 -14.50
CA ASP A 64 -0.11 0.10 -15.63
C ASP A 64 1.18 0.66 -16.25
N TRP A 65 1.30 1.98 -16.39
CA TRP A 65 2.53 2.62 -16.89
C TRP A 65 3.73 2.38 -15.96
N ILE A 66 3.56 2.57 -14.65
CA ILE A 66 4.62 2.32 -13.64
C ILE A 66 5.05 0.86 -13.69
N MET A 67 4.10 -0.07 -13.70
CA MET A 67 4.34 -1.50 -13.76
C MET A 67 5.20 -1.87 -14.98
N VAL A 68 4.92 -1.32 -16.17
CA VAL A 68 5.72 -1.57 -17.37
C VAL A 68 7.16 -1.05 -17.22
N GLN A 69 7.34 0.15 -16.65
CA GLN A 69 8.69 0.71 -16.42
C GLN A 69 9.49 -0.12 -15.41
N GLU A 70 8.84 -0.58 -14.34
CA GLU A 70 9.47 -1.45 -13.35
C GLU A 70 9.77 -2.84 -13.92
N LYS A 71 8.92 -3.38 -14.80
CA LYS A 71 9.21 -4.64 -15.51
C LYS A 71 10.50 -4.52 -16.31
N MET A 72 10.62 -3.48 -17.14
CA MET A 72 11.83 -3.23 -17.94
C MET A 72 13.07 -3.08 -17.06
N SER A 73 12.96 -2.30 -15.98
CA SER A 73 14.05 -2.12 -15.02
C SER A 73 14.45 -3.44 -14.36
N SER A 74 13.47 -4.29 -14.01
CA SER A 74 13.73 -5.58 -13.37
C SER A 74 14.42 -6.58 -14.30
N ILE A 75 14.16 -6.52 -15.61
CA ILE A 75 14.86 -7.34 -16.61
C ILE A 75 16.31 -6.88 -16.73
N ILE A 76 16.54 -5.57 -16.82
CA ILE A 76 17.90 -5.00 -16.93
C ILE A 76 18.74 -5.33 -15.68
N LEU A 77 18.12 -5.30 -14.50
CA LEU A 77 18.78 -5.52 -13.22
C LEU A 77 18.76 -6.98 -12.75
N ASP A 78 18.22 -7.91 -13.54
CA ASP A 78 18.03 -9.32 -13.19
C ASP A 78 17.29 -9.53 -11.84
N THR A 79 16.31 -8.68 -11.55
CA THR A 79 15.50 -8.69 -10.31
C THR A 79 14.04 -9.06 -10.58
N HIS A 80 13.78 -9.79 -11.66
CA HIS A 80 12.42 -10.13 -12.12
C HIS A 80 11.57 -10.81 -11.05
N GLN A 81 12.15 -11.71 -10.25
CA GLN A 81 11.42 -12.41 -9.19
C GLN A 81 10.86 -11.46 -8.12
N LYS A 82 11.59 -10.37 -7.83
CA LYS A 82 11.14 -9.32 -6.91
C LYS A 82 10.01 -8.49 -7.53
N TYR A 83 10.13 -8.18 -8.82
CA TYR A 83 9.07 -7.51 -9.57
C TYR A 83 7.76 -8.33 -9.54
N LEU A 84 7.83 -9.64 -9.78
CA LEU A 84 6.66 -10.53 -9.74
C LEU A 84 5.95 -10.47 -8.39
N LEU A 85 6.68 -10.58 -7.27
CA LEU A 85 6.10 -10.52 -5.93
C LEU A 85 5.37 -9.19 -5.65
N VAL A 86 5.91 -8.09 -6.14
CA VAL A 86 5.34 -6.75 -5.94
C VAL A 86 4.07 -6.56 -6.78
N TRP A 87 4.08 -7.01 -8.05
CA TRP A 87 3.04 -6.66 -9.02
C TRP A 87 1.97 -7.72 -9.24
N THR A 88 2.16 -8.96 -8.76
CA THR A 88 1.15 -10.04 -8.87
C THR A 88 -0.24 -9.62 -8.39
N PRO A 89 -0.41 -8.96 -7.21
CA PRO A 89 -1.74 -8.55 -6.75
C PRO A 89 -2.44 -7.56 -7.70
N TRP A 90 -1.69 -6.69 -8.37
CA TRP A 90 -2.26 -5.75 -9.34
C TRP A 90 -2.70 -6.46 -10.62
N ILE A 91 -1.90 -7.41 -11.09
CA ILE A 91 -2.18 -8.21 -12.28
C ILE A 91 -3.42 -9.08 -12.07
N GLU A 92 -3.53 -9.73 -10.90
CA GLU A 92 -4.72 -10.48 -10.51
C GLU A 92 -5.96 -9.58 -10.40
N TYR A 93 -5.83 -8.36 -9.89
CA TYR A 93 -6.93 -7.39 -9.88
C TYR A 93 -7.36 -6.97 -11.30
N ARG A 94 -6.41 -6.77 -12.22
CA ARG A 94 -6.70 -6.27 -13.58
C ARG A 94 -7.27 -7.32 -14.51
N PHE A 95 -6.78 -8.55 -14.42
CA PHE A 95 -7.05 -9.61 -15.37
C PHE A 95 -7.74 -10.82 -14.74
N GLY A 96 -7.77 -10.91 -13.41
CA GLY A 96 -8.25 -12.09 -12.68
C GLY A 96 -7.14 -13.12 -12.49
N THR A 97 -7.45 -14.17 -11.71
CA THR A 97 -6.48 -15.22 -11.32
C THR A 97 -6.25 -16.28 -12.40
N ASN A 98 -7.03 -16.27 -13.48
CA ASN A 98 -7.04 -17.32 -14.51
C ASN A 98 -6.28 -16.94 -15.78
N TYR A 99 -5.63 -15.77 -15.82
CA TYR A 99 -4.94 -15.32 -17.02
C TYR A 99 -3.61 -16.06 -17.22
N PRO A 100 -3.26 -16.39 -18.48
CA PRO A 100 -1.98 -17.01 -18.77
C PRO A 100 -0.86 -16.07 -18.37
N ILE A 101 0.14 -16.67 -17.75
CA ILE A 101 1.37 -16.11 -17.16
C ILE A 101 2.23 -15.38 -18.21
N THR A 102 1.76 -15.19 -19.44
CA THR A 102 2.46 -14.55 -20.56
C THR A 102 2.91 -13.12 -20.29
N PHE A 103 2.28 -12.38 -19.36
CA PHE A 103 2.80 -11.08 -18.89
C PHE A 103 3.92 -11.18 -17.85
N LEU A 104 4.03 -12.33 -17.18
CA LEU A 104 4.99 -12.64 -16.12
C LEU A 104 6.21 -13.43 -16.64
N ILE A 105 6.14 -13.95 -17.86
CA ILE A 105 7.28 -14.57 -18.55
C ILE A 105 8.14 -13.43 -19.13
N ILE A 106 9.46 -13.56 -18.91
CA ILE A 106 10.50 -12.68 -19.44
C ILE A 106 10.59 -12.88 -20.95
#